data_AF-A0AAN7UUG0-F1
#
_entry.id   AF-A0AAN7UUG0-F1
#
_cell.length_a   1.000
_cell.length_b   1.000
_cell.length_c   1.000
_cell.angle_alpha   90.00
_cell.angle_beta   90.00
_cell.angle_gamma   90.00
#
_symmetry.space_group_name_H-M   'P 1'
#
loop_
_entity.id
_entity.type
_entity.pdbx_description
1 polymer ?
#
loop_
_entity_poly.entity_id
_entity_poly.type
_entity_poly.pdbx_seq_one_letter_code
_entity_poly.pdbx_strand_id
1 'polypeptide(L)' 'MSFNRIGPVYQARQWGDTVAHRVDEMVKRYADKTAVITGDGIAASYHDIFHDGIIKIAAELQAVGVTSGLRVAVL' A
#
# COMPACT_ATOMS: atom_id res chain seq x y z
N MET A 1 9.18 37.65 -23.83
CA MET A 1 9.79 36.56 -23.04
C MET A 1 8.66 35.80 -22.35
N SER A 2 8.30 34.62 -22.86
CA SER A 2 7.21 33.81 -22.32
C SER A 2 7.76 32.71 -21.42
N PHE A 3 7.39 32.71 -20.15
CA PHE A 3 7.76 31.67 -19.20
C PHE A 3 6.87 30.44 -19.42
N ASN A 4 7.47 29.38 -19.96
CA ASN A 4 6.82 28.08 -20.12
C ASN A 4 6.79 27.38 -18.74
N ARG A 5 5.68 27.50 -18.00
CA ARG A 5 5.43 26.72 -16.77
C ARG A 5 5.04 25.29 -17.15
N ILE A 6 6.00 24.50 -17.64
CA ILE A 6 5.82 23.05 -17.65
C ILE A 6 6.18 22.60 -16.23
N GLY A 7 5.17 22.22 -15.45
CA GLY A 7 5.38 21.57 -14.15
C GLY A 7 6.24 20.31 -14.30
N PRO A 8 6.77 19.76 -13.20
CA PRO A 8 7.65 18.59 -13.28
C PRO A 8 6.98 17.49 -14.11
N VAL A 9 7.67 17.05 -15.16
CA VAL A 9 7.23 15.93 -16.00
C VAL A 9 7.10 14.72 -15.08
N TYR A 10 5.88 14.24 -14.89
CA TYR A 10 5.63 13.00 -14.15
C TYR A 10 6.34 11.87 -14.88
N GLN A 11 7.50 11.46 -14.38
CA GLN A 11 8.15 10.24 -14.81
C GLN A 11 7.36 9.09 -14.20
N ALA A 12 6.49 8.49 -15.00
CA ALA A 12 5.78 7.29 -14.59
C ALA A 12 6.81 6.21 -14.27
N ARG A 13 7.01 5.93 -12.98
CA ARG A 13 7.68 4.70 -12.55
C ARG A 13 6.95 3.53 -13.20
N GLN A 14 7.69 2.53 -13.65
CA GLN A 14 7.11 1.25 -14.07
C GLN A 14 6.67 0.50 -12.82
N TRP A 15 5.54 0.94 -12.27
CA TRP A 15 4.87 0.28 -11.16
C TRP A 15 4.16 -0.97 -11.67
N GLY A 16 4.04 -2.01 -10.84
CA GLY A 16 3.21 -3.17 -11.16
C GLY A 16 1.75 -2.81 -11.52
N ASP A 17 1.08 -3.71 -12.24
CA ASP A 17 -0.18 -3.46 -12.96
C ASP A 17 -1.37 -3.04 -12.08
N THR A 18 -1.31 -3.29 -10.77
CA THR A 18 -2.40 -2.99 -9.83
C THR A 18 -1.92 -2.11 -8.68
N VAL A 19 -2.83 -1.35 -8.06
CA VAL A 19 -2.52 -0.59 -6.84
C VAL A 19 -1.95 -1.50 -5.75
N ALA A 20 -2.46 -2.72 -5.61
CA ALA A 20 -1.94 -3.69 -4.65
C ALA A 20 -0.46 -4.04 -4.92
N HIS A 21 -0.06 -4.23 -6.18
CA HIS A 21 1.35 -4.44 -6.53
C HIS A 21 2.22 -3.24 -6.14
N ARG A 22 1.74 -2.01 -6.36
CA ARG A 22 2.49 -0.80 -5.98
C ARG A 22 2.74 -0.74 -4.48
N VAL A 23 1.74 -1.11 -3.72
CA VAL A 23 1.82 -1.11 -2.26
C VAL A 23 2.77 -2.21 -1.79
N ASP A 24 2.71 -3.42 -2.34
CA ASP A 24 3.66 -4.50 -2.08
C ASP A 24 5.12 -4.11 -2.39
N GLU A 25 5.37 -3.41 -3.50
CA GLU A 25 6.71 -2.90 -3.83
C GLU A 25 7.21 -1.86 -2.82
N MET A 26 6.33 -0.96 -2.36
CA MET A 26 6.69 0.04 -1.35
C MET A 26 7.04 -0.62 -0.02
N VAL A 27 6.27 -1.64 0.37
CA VAL A 27 6.48 -2.40 1.60
C VAL A 27 7.84 -3.10 1.56
N LYS A 28 8.16 -3.80 0.47
CA LYS A 28 9.46 -4.45 0.30
C LYS A 28 10.62 -3.48 0.35
N ARG A 29 10.46 -2.29 -0.25
CA ARG A 29 11.51 -1.28 -0.34
C ARG A 29 11.76 -0.52 0.96
N TYR A 30 10.71 -0.34 1.77
CA TYR A 30 10.74 0.49 2.96
C TYR A 30 10.29 -0.27 4.22
N ALA A 31 10.57 -1.58 4.27
CA ALA A 31 10.08 -2.48 5.32
C ALA A 31 10.28 -1.93 6.74
N ASP A 32 11.47 -1.42 7.04
CA ASP A 32 11.84 -0.93 8.38
C ASP A 32 11.42 0.53 8.64
N LYS A 33 10.75 1.19 7.70
CA LYS A 33 10.26 2.56 7.88
C LYS A 33 8.92 2.53 8.60
N THR A 34 8.74 3.46 9.53
CA THR A 34 7.44 3.70 10.17
C THR A 34 6.40 4.05 9.12
N ALA A 35 5.34 3.25 9.06
CA ALA A 35 4.21 3.42 8.16
C ALA A 35 3.07 4.19 8.84
N VAL A 36 2.81 3.91 10.11
CA VAL A 36 1.74 4.53 10.89
C VAL A 36 2.25 4.83 12.29
N ILE A 37 1.82 5.98 12.84
CA ILE A 37 1.96 6.32 14.26
C ILE A 37 0.55 6.62 14.77
N THR A 38 0.13 5.93 15.81
CA THR A 38 -1.18 6.12 16.45
C THR A 38 -1.18 7.36 17.35
N GLY A 39 -2.37 7.81 17.76
CA GLY A 39 -2.52 8.98 18.62
C GLY A 39 -1.91 8.84 20.02
N ASP A 40 -1.76 7.60 20.51
CA ASP A 40 -1.08 7.23 21.75
C ASP A 40 0.42 6.96 21.56
N GLY A 41 0.96 7.16 20.35
CA GLY A 41 2.40 7.12 20.06
C GLY A 41 2.95 5.74 19.71
N ILE A 42 2.10 4.73 19.50
CA ILE A 42 2.53 3.42 19.01
C ILE A 42 2.87 3.54 17.52
N ALA A 43 4.11 3.18 17.18
CA ALA A 43 4.58 3.18 15.80
C ALA A 43 4.55 1.75 15.24
N ALA A 44 4.04 1.60 14.01
CA ALA A 44 4.10 0.37 13.25
C ALA A 44 4.88 0.60 11.96
N SER A 45 5.81 -0.30 11.64
CA SER A 45 6.58 -0.28 10.41
C SER A 45 5.77 -0.86 9.23
N TYR A 46 6.26 -0.66 8.00
CA TYR A 46 5.66 -1.31 6.83
C TYR A 46 5.71 -2.84 6.96
N HIS A 47 6.77 -3.39 7.55
CA HIS A 47 6.88 -4.82 7.82
C HIS A 47 5.75 -5.32 8.71
N ASP A 48 5.56 -4.68 9.87
CA ASP A 48 4.57 -5.09 10.89
C ASP A 48 3.15 -5.09 10.31
N ILE A 49 2.81 -4.07 9.52
CA ILE A 49 1.47 -3.92 8.96
C ILE A 49 1.21 -4.96 7.85
N PHE A 50 2.19 -5.15 6.95
CA PHE A 50 1.95 -5.95 5.75
C PHE A 50 2.14 -7.44 5.96
N HIS A 51 3.28 -7.84 6.53
CA HIS A 51 3.61 -9.25 6.65
C HIS A 51 2.77 -9.93 7.72
N ASP A 52 2.58 -9.27 8.87
CA ASP A 52 1.87 -9.87 10.00
C ASP A 52 0.36 -9.60 9.96
N GLY A 53 -0.06 -8.48 9.37
CA GLY A 53 -1.46 -8.09 9.26
C GLY A 53 -2.11 -8.46 7.92
N ILE A 54 -1.71 -7.77 6.85
CA ILE A 54 -2.45 -7.80 5.57
C ILE A 54 -2.41 -9.16 4.89
N ILE A 55 -1.27 -9.87 4.89
CA ILE A 55 -1.18 -11.23 4.32
C ILE A 55 -2.15 -12.18 5.03
N LYS A 56 -2.23 -12.09 6.36
CA LYS A 56 -3.15 -12.91 7.16
C LYS A 56 -4.61 -12.61 6.81
N ILE A 57 -4.99 -11.33 6.74
CA ILE A 57 -6.35 -10.92 6.35
C ILE A 57 -6.69 -11.41 4.95
N ALA A 58 -5.76 -11.29 3.99
CA ALA A 58 -5.96 -11.77 2.63
C ALA A 58 -6.19 -13.29 2.59
N ALA A 59 -5.42 -14.06 3.36
CA ALA A 59 -5.60 -15.50 3.48
C ALA A 59 -6.96 -15.88 4.11
N GLU A 60 -7.39 -15.15 5.13
CA GLU A 60 -8.71 -15.36 5.77
C GLU A 60 -9.86 -15.03 4.81
N LEU A 61 -9.77 -13.92 4.08
CA LEU A 61 -10.75 -13.54 3.05
C LEU A 61 -10.83 -14.60 1.95
N GLN A 62 -9.69 -15.12 1.51
CA GLN A 62 -9.65 -16.20 0.52
C GLN A 62 -10.28 -17.48 1.07
N ALA A 63 -10.02 -17.82 2.34
CA ALA A 63 -10.57 -19.02 2.99
C ALA A 63 -12.10 -18.99 3.10
N VAL A 64 -12.70 -17.80 3.29
CA VAL A 64 -14.17 -17.63 3.29
C VAL A 64 -14.77 -17.43 1.89
N GLY A 65 -13.96 -17.55 0.84
CA GLY A 65 -14.41 -17.51 -0.55
C GLY A 65 -14.61 -16.10 -1.12
N VAL A 66 -13.97 -15.08 -0.55
CA VAL A 66 -13.95 -13.74 -1.15
C VAL A 66 -13.08 -13.76 -2.40
N THR A 67 -13.65 -13.35 -3.53
CA THR A 67 -13.00 -13.29 -4.84
C THR A 67 -13.26 -11.95 -5.52
N SER A 68 -12.66 -11.76 -6.71
CA SER A 68 -12.89 -10.58 -7.55
C SER A 68 -14.38 -10.34 -7.81
N GLY A 69 -14.85 -9.11 -7.55
CA GLY A 69 -16.24 -8.69 -7.76
C GLY A 69 -17.08 -8.63 -6.47
N LEU A 70 -16.59 -9.24 -5.39
CA LEU A 70 -17.19 -9.10 -4.06
C LEU A 70 -16.68 -7.83 -3.37
N ARG A 71 -17.49 -7.30 -2.44
CA ARG A 71 -17.18 -6.10 -1.65
C ARG A 71 -17.01 -6.48 -0.19
N VAL A 72 -15.96 -5.97 0.44
CA VAL A 72 -15.70 -6.12 1.88
C VAL A 72 -15.93 -4.75 2.52
N ALA A 73 -16.81 -4.69 3.53
CA ALA A 73 -17.02 -3.47 4.30
C ALA A 73 -15.95 -3.37 5.40
N VAL A 74 -15.42 -2.16 5.60
CA VAL A 74 -14.54 -1.81 6.72
C VAL A 74 -15.29 -0.76 7.54
N LEU A 75 -15.46 -1.01 8.84
CA LEU A 75 -16.18 -0.15 9.78
C LEU A 75 -15.21 0.66 10.63
#